data_AF-A0A935E9G8-F1
#
_entry.id   AF-A0A935E9G8-F1
#
_cell.length_a   1.000
_cell.length_b   1.000
_cell.length_c   1.000
_cell.angle_alpha   90.00
_cell.angle_beta   90.00
_cell.angle_gamma   90.00
#
_symmetry.space_group_name_H-M   'P 1'
#
loop_
_entity.id
_entity.type
_entity.pdbx_description
1 polymer ?
#
loop_
_entity_poly.entity_id
_entity_poly.type
_entity_poly.pdbx_seq_one_letter_code
_entity_poly.pdbx_strand_id
1 'polypeptide(L)'
;MAWLPGWAIGWGTAVCRGASFLLLTSVDFRLLSLSGMESSFAVVLGLAALALIVVERHTLAGVVIGLAVVNKLDAGLLAASVVIGFLVVHHQFPRRVALAAVAAAAPWLAFSTWYFGSPVPYSATQKLTVVKNPTHDADVLWVLRALGADRALGPLLLAALSLLVIQRLRRRAPALAVVGVAVVTWACLHLAFFSIADFGDPYGWYVTVLYPLVSLGAAVGIALVPDVVSDLVADPPRRRRVMAVTALAGVLALAAEGPQVWRAAIVIAHGHEIDGYERLEGTRRAAGRYLGRATTPGEVIATCFGWIAYGAPENPIKETCPLSTRKPVATDLGSRTRVARFRGAAPSRRRHDRAAFSATGDRPGRTIVYRFADR
;
A
#
# COMPACT_ATOMS: atom_id res chain seq x y z
N MET A 1 34.12 1.19 -12.94
CA MET A 1 33.19 0.05 -12.98
C MET A 1 33.99 -1.21 -12.78
N ALA A 2 34.17 -1.65 -11.53
CA ALA A 2 34.71 -2.97 -11.27
C ALA A 2 33.66 -3.98 -11.74
N TRP A 3 34.03 -4.86 -12.67
CA TRP A 3 33.15 -5.91 -13.15
C TRP A 3 32.75 -6.77 -11.95
N LEU A 4 31.45 -6.86 -11.69
CA LEU A 4 30.94 -7.82 -10.71
C LEU A 4 31.41 -9.21 -11.17
N PRO A 5 32.01 -10.01 -10.28
CA PRO A 5 32.47 -11.34 -10.66
C PRO A 5 31.28 -12.16 -11.19
N GLY A 6 31.49 -13.00 -12.20
CA GLY A 6 30.39 -13.65 -12.95
C GLY A 6 29.38 -14.41 -12.08
N TRP A 7 29.78 -14.87 -10.89
CA TRP A 7 28.88 -15.48 -9.91
C TRP A 7 27.81 -14.50 -9.40
N ALA A 8 28.13 -13.21 -9.21
CA ALA A 8 27.19 -12.21 -8.75
C ALA A 8 26.12 -11.88 -9.80
N ILE A 9 26.45 -12.00 -11.09
CA ILE A 9 25.50 -11.78 -12.19
C ILE A 9 24.49 -12.93 -12.24
N GLY A 10 24.96 -14.17 -12.22
CA GLY A 10 24.08 -15.35 -12.19
C GLY A 10 23.15 -15.33 -10.98
N TRP A 11 23.70 -15.03 -9.81
CA TRP A 11 22.95 -14.97 -8.56
C TRP A 11 21.90 -13.85 -8.54
N GLY A 12 22.29 -12.64 -8.97
CA GLY A 12 21.38 -11.51 -9.08
C GLY A 12 20.21 -11.79 -10.01
N THR A 13 20.46 -12.39 -11.18
CA THR A 13 19.37 -12.73 -12.12
C THR A 13 18.39 -13.77 -11.57
N ALA A 14 18.87 -14.78 -10.84
CA ALA A 14 18.01 -15.77 -10.21
C ALA A 14 17.11 -15.14 -9.12
N VAL A 15 17.68 -14.29 -8.27
CA VAL A 15 16.94 -13.57 -7.22
C VAL A 15 15.89 -12.66 -7.84
N CYS A 16 16.24 -11.87 -8.85
CA CYS A 16 15.28 -10.98 -9.53
C CYS A 16 14.14 -11.77 -10.19
N ARG A 17 14.42 -12.89 -10.85
CA ARG A 17 13.40 -13.75 -11.45
C ARG A 17 12.49 -14.37 -10.40
N GLY A 18 13.06 -14.90 -9.31
CA GLY A 18 12.29 -15.47 -8.21
C GLY A 18 11.37 -14.45 -7.55
N ALA A 19 11.89 -13.26 -7.23
CA ALA A 19 11.10 -12.19 -6.64
C ALA A 19 10.00 -11.70 -7.59
N SER A 20 10.30 -11.56 -8.88
CA SER A 20 9.31 -11.18 -9.90
C SER A 20 8.21 -12.22 -10.03
N PHE A 21 8.56 -13.51 -10.05
CA PHE A 21 7.61 -14.60 -10.09
C PHE A 21 6.66 -14.57 -8.89
N LEU A 22 7.20 -14.47 -7.67
CA LEU A 22 6.42 -14.36 -6.43
C LEU A 22 5.45 -13.17 -6.47
N LEU A 23 5.93 -11.99 -6.88
CA LEU A 23 5.11 -10.80 -7.02
C LEU A 23 3.99 -10.94 -8.05
N LEU A 24 4.31 -11.50 -9.22
CA LEU A 24 3.32 -11.71 -10.30
C LEU A 24 2.27 -12.75 -9.91
N THR A 25 2.61 -13.71 -9.05
CA THR A 25 1.66 -14.72 -8.56
C THR A 25 0.78 -14.22 -7.42
N SER A 26 1.19 -13.16 -6.70
CA SER A 26 0.37 -12.54 -5.67
C SER A 26 -0.85 -11.84 -6.28
N VAL A 27 -2.06 -12.30 -5.93
CA VAL A 27 -3.31 -11.69 -6.40
C VAL A 27 -3.47 -10.30 -5.79
N ASP A 28 -3.24 -10.17 -4.47
CA ASP A 28 -3.46 -8.93 -3.73
C ASP A 28 -2.50 -7.82 -4.18
N PHE A 29 -1.21 -8.15 -4.37
CA PHE A 29 -0.26 -7.18 -4.92
C PHE A 29 -0.69 -6.68 -6.31
N ARG A 30 -1.20 -7.56 -7.17
CA ARG A 30 -1.70 -7.17 -8.50
C ARG A 30 -2.93 -6.28 -8.42
N LEU A 31 -3.94 -6.68 -7.64
CA LEU A 31 -5.17 -5.89 -7.48
C LEU A 31 -4.87 -4.50 -6.89
N LEU A 32 -4.04 -4.45 -5.85
CA LEU A 32 -3.63 -3.20 -5.21
C LEU A 32 -2.71 -2.35 -6.08
N SER A 33 -1.98 -2.96 -7.03
CA SER A 33 -1.16 -2.21 -7.98
C SER A 33 -1.95 -1.68 -9.18
N LEU A 34 -3.05 -2.35 -9.53
CA LEU A 34 -3.94 -1.93 -10.62
C LEU A 34 -4.99 -0.90 -10.18
N SER A 35 -5.17 -0.70 -8.87
CA SER A 35 -6.11 0.30 -8.34
C SER A 35 -5.69 1.76 -8.58
N GLY A 36 -4.53 1.99 -9.22
CA GLY A 36 -4.04 3.33 -9.53
C GLY A 36 -3.49 4.09 -8.32
N MET A 37 -3.21 3.38 -7.23
CA MET A 37 -2.73 4.00 -6.00
C MET A 37 -1.25 4.36 -6.06
N GLU A 38 -0.92 5.47 -5.39
CA GLU A 38 0.46 5.98 -5.24
C GLU A 38 1.42 4.94 -4.65
N SER A 39 0.91 3.96 -3.88
CA SER A 39 1.72 2.89 -3.25
C SER A 39 2.61 2.14 -4.21
N SER A 40 2.12 1.75 -5.39
CA SER A 40 2.92 0.94 -6.33
C SER A 40 3.99 1.78 -7.03
N PHE A 41 3.73 3.07 -7.24
CA PHE A 41 4.75 3.98 -7.75
C PHE A 41 5.85 4.23 -6.70
N ALA A 42 5.49 4.40 -5.42
CA ALA A 42 6.43 4.48 -4.31
C ALA A 42 7.32 3.23 -4.21
N VAL A 43 6.75 2.04 -4.41
CA VAL A 43 7.50 0.77 -4.48
C VAL A 43 8.53 0.79 -5.61
N VAL A 44 8.13 1.20 -6.82
CA VAL A 44 9.04 1.27 -7.98
C VAL A 44 10.20 2.22 -7.70
N LEU A 45 9.91 3.41 -7.17
CA LEU A 45 10.94 4.37 -6.77
C LEU A 45 11.85 3.78 -5.69
N GLY A 46 11.29 3.11 -4.69
CA GLY A 46 12.06 2.49 -3.63
C GLY A 46 13.01 1.40 -4.13
N LEU A 47 12.53 0.48 -4.97
CA LEU A 47 13.36 -0.56 -5.59
C LEU A 47 14.41 0.04 -6.53
N ALA A 48 14.07 1.09 -7.28
CA ALA A 48 15.03 1.81 -8.13
C ALA A 48 16.14 2.47 -7.29
N ALA A 49 15.82 3.09 -6.16
CA ALA A 49 16.81 3.65 -5.25
C ALA A 49 17.75 2.57 -4.70
N LEU A 50 17.21 1.42 -4.29
CA LEU A 50 18.02 0.29 -3.84
C LEU A 50 18.94 -0.24 -4.95
N ALA A 51 18.43 -0.39 -6.17
CA ALA A 51 19.24 -0.78 -7.33
C ALA A 51 20.38 0.23 -7.61
N LEU A 52 20.10 1.53 -7.48
CA LEU A 52 21.10 2.60 -7.64
C LEU A 52 22.19 2.57 -6.54
N ILE A 53 21.86 2.12 -5.33
CA ILE A 53 22.85 1.88 -4.27
C ILE A 53 23.77 0.72 -4.66
N VAL A 54 23.23 -0.36 -5.24
CA VAL A 54 24.05 -1.51 -5.70
C VAL A 54 25.07 -1.08 -6.76
N VAL A 55 24.68 -0.20 -7.69
CA VAL A 55 25.58 0.35 -8.72
C VAL A 55 26.36 1.60 -8.28
N GLU A 56 26.39 1.87 -6.97
CA GLU A 56 27.14 2.97 -6.33
C GLU A 56 26.79 4.38 -6.84
N ARG A 57 25.59 4.56 -7.43
CA ARG A 57 25.06 5.85 -7.89
C ARG A 57 24.31 6.57 -6.76
N HIS A 58 25.00 6.80 -5.64
CA HIS A 58 24.41 7.29 -4.39
C HIS A 58 23.64 8.62 -4.50
N THR A 59 24.11 9.57 -5.32
CA THR A 59 23.40 10.85 -5.53
C THR A 59 22.05 10.62 -6.19
N LEU A 60 22.01 9.82 -7.26
CA LEU A 60 20.76 9.50 -7.96
C LEU A 60 19.84 8.67 -7.06
N ALA A 61 20.40 7.73 -6.28
CA ALA A 61 19.63 7.00 -5.28
C ALA A 61 18.96 7.95 -4.27
N GLY A 62 19.70 8.96 -3.78
CA GLY A 62 19.15 10.00 -2.92
C GLY A 62 18.01 10.78 -3.59
N VAL A 63 18.19 11.23 -4.84
CA VAL A 63 17.13 11.91 -5.60
C VAL A 63 15.87 11.05 -5.70
N VAL A 64 16.01 9.77 -6.05
CA VAL A 64 14.88 8.84 -6.17
C VAL A 64 14.20 8.61 -4.83
N ILE A 65 14.95 8.51 -3.72
CA ILE A 65 14.37 8.45 -2.36
C ILE A 65 13.59 9.72 -2.03
N GLY A 66 14.13 10.90 -2.34
CA GLY A 66 13.43 12.17 -2.13
C GLY A 66 12.11 12.24 -2.91
N LEU A 67 12.11 11.79 -4.17
CA LEU A 67 10.90 11.68 -4.99
C LEU A 67 9.91 10.65 -4.40
N ALA A 68 10.39 9.53 -3.87
CA ALA A 68 9.54 8.54 -3.21
C ALA A 68 8.85 9.12 -1.97
N VAL A 69 9.57 9.89 -1.15
CA VAL A 69 9.02 10.58 0.03
C VAL A 69 7.97 11.63 -0.36
N VAL A 70 8.21 12.38 -1.44
CA VAL A 70 7.22 13.34 -1.96
C VAL A 70 5.98 12.63 -2.50
N ASN A 71 6.15 11.49 -3.17
CA ASN A 71 5.04 10.68 -3.66
C ASN A 71 4.23 10.05 -2.52
N LYS A 72 4.90 9.56 -1.48
CA LYS A 72 4.25 8.89 -0.35
C LYS A 72 5.08 9.07 0.93
N LEU A 73 4.50 9.68 1.97
CA LEU A 73 5.24 10.06 3.17
C LEU A 73 5.82 8.90 3.97
N ASP A 74 5.18 7.73 3.94
CA ASP A 74 5.70 6.51 4.57
C ASP A 74 6.94 5.94 3.84
N ALA A 75 7.25 6.39 2.62
CA ALA A 75 8.57 6.15 2.02
C ALA A 75 9.72 6.83 2.80
N GLY A 76 9.41 7.68 3.79
CA GLY A 76 10.38 8.09 4.81
C GLY A 76 10.97 6.90 5.58
N LEU A 77 10.22 5.81 5.72
CA LEU A 77 10.72 4.57 6.34
C LEU A 77 11.81 3.92 5.48
N LEU A 78 11.70 3.95 4.14
CA LEU A 78 12.78 3.54 3.24
C LEU A 78 14.03 4.40 3.44
N ALA A 79 13.87 5.73 3.52
CA ALA A 79 15.01 6.64 3.73
C ALA A 79 15.74 6.31 5.04
N ALA A 80 14.99 6.07 6.13
CA ALA A 80 15.53 5.64 7.41
C ALA A 80 16.27 4.29 7.29
N SER A 81 15.67 3.31 6.62
CA SER A 81 16.26 1.98 6.39
C SER A 81 17.55 2.02 5.59
N VAL A 82 17.65 2.88 4.57
CA VAL A 82 18.89 3.10 3.82
C VAL A 82 19.97 3.66 4.73
N VAL A 83 19.66 4.66 5.55
CA VAL A 83 20.60 5.20 6.54
C VAL A 83 21.07 4.12 7.51
N ILE A 84 20.15 3.32 8.06
CA ILE A 84 20.48 2.19 8.94
C ILE A 84 21.40 1.21 8.20
N GLY A 85 21.12 0.88 6.94
CA GLY A 85 21.97 0.00 6.13
C GLY A 85 23.41 0.52 6.00
N PHE A 86 23.58 1.79 5.70
CA PHE A 86 24.91 2.41 5.64
C PHE A 86 25.62 2.43 7.00
N LEU A 87 24.91 2.77 8.07
CA LEU A 87 25.48 2.78 9.42
C LEU A 87 25.91 1.37 9.88
N VAL A 88 25.08 0.35 9.65
CA VAL A 88 25.39 -1.03 10.06
C VAL A 88 26.57 -1.62 9.26
N VAL A 89 26.63 -1.36 7.96
CA VAL A 89 27.62 -1.96 7.06
C VAL A 89 28.93 -1.19 7.05
N HIS A 90 28.85 0.13 6.88
CA HIS A 90 30.00 1.01 6.68
C HIS A 90 30.38 1.84 7.93
N HIS A 91 29.56 1.86 8.98
CA HIS A 91 29.76 2.70 10.18
C HIS A 91 29.83 4.20 9.85
N GLN A 92 29.21 4.62 8.74
CA GLN A 92 29.26 5.99 8.25
C GLN A 92 27.88 6.45 7.80
N PHE A 93 27.55 7.70 8.11
CA PHE A 93 26.31 8.32 7.67
C PHE A 93 26.37 8.65 6.17
N PRO A 94 25.39 8.25 5.34
CA PRO A 94 25.44 8.42 3.89
C PRO A 94 25.08 9.86 3.46
N ARG A 95 25.96 10.82 3.77
CA ARG A 95 25.74 12.26 3.54
C ARG A 95 25.28 12.59 2.12
N ARG A 96 25.88 11.95 1.10
CA ARG A 96 25.52 12.17 -0.32
C ARG A 96 24.08 11.76 -0.63
N VAL A 97 23.64 10.61 -0.14
CA VAL A 97 22.27 10.11 -0.31
C VAL A 97 21.30 11.03 0.42
N ALA A 98 21.59 11.35 1.69
CA ALA A 98 20.73 12.19 2.52
C ALA A 98 20.56 13.60 1.96
N LEU A 99 21.65 14.27 1.58
CA LEU A 99 21.61 15.61 1.00
C LEU A 99 20.86 15.64 -0.33
N ALA A 100 21.08 14.65 -1.20
CA ALA A 100 20.37 14.55 -2.47
C ALA A 100 18.87 14.28 -2.29
N ALA A 101 18.49 13.44 -1.32
CA ALA A 101 17.09 13.19 -0.97
C ALA A 101 16.40 14.44 -0.44
N VAL A 102 17.04 15.16 0.49
CA VAL A 102 16.54 16.43 1.02
C VAL A 102 16.41 17.45 -0.11
N ALA A 103 17.43 17.62 -0.95
CA ALA A 103 17.41 18.56 -2.07
C ALA A 103 16.28 18.25 -3.07
N ALA A 104 16.00 16.97 -3.35
CA ALA A 104 14.92 16.56 -4.24
C ALA A 104 13.52 16.77 -3.62
N ALA A 105 13.36 16.53 -2.31
CA ALA A 105 12.08 16.71 -1.62
C ALA A 105 11.78 18.17 -1.24
N ALA A 106 12.82 18.98 -1.04
CA ALA A 106 12.72 20.34 -0.52
C ALA A 106 11.79 21.27 -1.32
N PRO A 107 11.76 21.29 -2.67
CA PRO A 107 10.87 22.17 -3.42
C PRO A 107 9.40 21.96 -3.09
N TRP A 108 8.97 20.69 -3.00
CA TRP A 108 7.59 20.36 -2.64
C TRP A 108 7.30 20.67 -1.17
N LEU A 109 8.20 20.34 -0.26
CA LEU A 109 8.04 20.60 1.18
C LEU A 109 7.99 22.10 1.50
N ALA A 110 8.80 22.92 0.81
CA ALA A 110 8.77 24.36 0.94
C ALA A 110 7.46 24.94 0.39
N PHE A 111 7.04 24.49 -0.81
CA PHE A 111 5.77 24.89 -1.40
C PHE A 111 4.59 24.52 -0.50
N SER A 112 4.52 23.29 -0.01
CA SER A 112 3.41 22.84 0.82
C SER A 112 3.35 23.56 2.16
N THR A 113 4.52 23.85 2.75
CA THR A 113 4.60 24.65 3.98
C THR A 113 4.12 26.08 3.75
N TRP A 114 4.54 26.75 2.69
CA TRP A 114 4.12 28.11 2.36
C TRP A 114 2.62 28.19 2.02
N TYR A 115 2.16 27.30 1.13
CA TYR A 115 0.80 27.31 0.59
C TYR A 115 -0.23 26.75 1.57
N PHE A 116 0.02 25.59 2.18
CA PHE A 116 -0.91 24.91 3.10
C PHE A 116 -0.65 25.25 4.58
N GLY A 117 0.54 25.72 4.95
CA GLY A 117 0.92 26.00 6.34
C GLY A 117 1.59 24.83 7.06
N SER A 118 1.76 23.69 6.39
CA SER A 118 2.40 22.49 6.93
C SER A 118 3.03 21.67 5.80
N PRO A 119 4.24 21.10 6.00
CA PRO A 119 4.83 20.15 5.05
C PRO A 119 4.10 18.80 5.05
N VAL A 120 3.42 18.47 6.14
CA VAL A 120 2.61 17.24 6.30
C VAL A 120 1.16 17.56 5.94
N PRO A 121 0.52 16.77 5.06
CA PRO A 121 -0.88 16.99 4.68
C PRO A 121 -1.79 16.75 5.89
N TYR A 122 -2.80 17.59 6.03
CA TYR A 122 -3.75 17.50 7.14
C TYR A 122 -4.48 16.15 7.18
N SER A 123 -4.68 15.50 6.04
CA SER A 123 -5.23 14.14 5.98
C SER A 123 -4.38 13.12 6.72
N ALA A 124 -3.05 13.24 6.68
CA ALA A 124 -2.16 12.37 7.47
C ALA A 124 -2.29 12.67 8.96
N THR A 125 -2.30 13.95 9.35
CA THR A 125 -2.47 14.32 10.76
C THR A 125 -3.84 13.93 11.30
N GLN A 126 -4.90 14.05 10.50
CA GLN A 126 -6.26 13.67 10.89
C GLN A 126 -6.39 12.16 11.09
N LYS A 127 -5.71 11.36 10.26
CA LYS A 127 -5.66 9.91 10.48
C LYS A 127 -4.88 9.52 11.74
N LEU A 128 -3.87 10.30 12.12
CA LEU A 128 -3.08 10.05 13.34
C LEU A 128 -3.76 10.60 14.61
N THR A 129 -4.57 11.65 14.50
CA THR A 129 -5.41 12.08 15.61
C THR A 129 -6.49 11.03 15.79
N VAL A 130 -6.51 10.44 16.98
CA VAL A 130 -7.43 9.38 17.40
C VAL A 130 -8.88 9.86 17.26
N VAL A 131 -9.42 9.81 16.04
CA VAL A 131 -10.85 9.72 15.82
C VAL A 131 -11.15 8.29 16.24
N LYS A 132 -11.41 8.07 17.53
CA LYS A 132 -11.88 6.77 18.04
C LYS A 132 -13.06 6.41 17.17
N ASN A 133 -12.85 5.50 16.22
CA ASN A 133 -13.95 4.92 15.49
C ASN A 133 -14.61 3.97 16.51
N PRO A 134 -15.78 4.31 17.06
CA PRO A 134 -16.38 3.52 18.14
C PRO A 134 -16.70 2.08 17.71
N THR A 135 -16.60 1.78 16.42
CA THR A 135 -16.82 0.45 15.85
C THR A 135 -15.54 -0.32 15.52
N HIS A 136 -14.35 0.25 15.73
CA HIS A 136 -13.10 -0.39 15.35
C HIS A 136 -12.06 -0.31 16.48
N ASP A 137 -11.73 -1.48 17.04
CA ASP A 137 -10.59 -1.60 17.94
C ASP A 137 -9.31 -1.76 17.11
N ALA A 138 -8.29 -0.94 17.38
CA ALA A 138 -7.00 -1.01 16.71
C ALA A 138 -6.33 -2.36 16.99
N ASP A 139 -6.34 -3.24 16.00
CA ASP A 139 -5.70 -4.54 16.08
C ASP A 139 -4.21 -4.42 15.74
N VAL A 140 -3.33 -4.46 16.74
CA VAL A 140 -1.88 -4.37 16.52
C VAL A 140 -1.33 -5.47 15.59
N LEU A 141 -2.02 -6.60 15.50
CA LEU A 141 -1.62 -7.74 14.68
C LEU A 141 -2.21 -7.71 13.26
N TRP A 142 -2.94 -6.64 12.88
CA TRP A 142 -3.69 -6.63 11.62
C TRP A 142 -2.79 -6.78 10.40
N VAL A 143 -1.59 -6.18 10.40
CA VAL A 143 -0.62 -6.31 9.31
C VAL A 143 -0.15 -7.76 9.17
N LEU A 144 0.14 -8.42 10.30
CA LEU A 144 0.55 -9.83 10.31
C LEU A 144 -0.60 -10.74 9.87
N ARG A 145 -1.83 -10.43 10.27
CA ARG A 145 -3.03 -11.15 9.83
C ARG A 145 -3.30 -10.96 8.35
N ALA A 146 -3.12 -9.75 7.81
CA ALA A 146 -3.24 -9.47 6.38
C ALA A 146 -2.20 -10.28 5.60
N LEU A 147 -0.93 -10.21 6.00
CA LEU A 147 0.12 -11.04 5.40
C LEU A 147 -0.15 -12.54 5.57
N GLY A 148 -0.75 -12.97 6.67
CA GLY A 148 -1.13 -14.37 6.91
C GLY A 148 -2.30 -14.85 6.06
N ALA A 149 -3.32 -14.01 5.89
CA ALA A 149 -4.44 -14.24 4.98
C ALA A 149 -3.94 -14.41 3.54
N ASP A 150 -2.92 -13.64 3.17
CA ASP A 150 -2.26 -13.69 1.87
C ASP A 150 -1.11 -14.69 1.81
N ARG A 151 -0.92 -15.48 2.90
CA ARG A 151 0.11 -16.52 3.04
C ARG A 151 1.56 -16.06 2.85
N ALA A 152 1.78 -14.75 2.89
CA ALA A 152 3.09 -14.12 2.87
C ALA A 152 3.94 -14.38 4.15
N LEU A 153 3.41 -15.09 5.16
CA LEU A 153 4.16 -15.48 6.36
C LEU A 153 5.34 -16.42 6.06
N GLY A 154 5.17 -17.37 5.12
CA GLY A 154 6.27 -18.24 4.69
C GLY A 154 7.43 -17.45 4.07
N PRO A 155 7.15 -16.61 3.06
CA PRO A 155 8.09 -15.64 2.51
C PRO A 155 8.73 -14.71 3.56
N LEU A 156 7.99 -14.28 4.58
CA LEU A 156 8.52 -13.46 5.68
C LEU A 156 9.58 -14.22 6.51
N LEU A 157 9.35 -15.50 6.81
CA LEU A 157 10.33 -16.34 7.50
C LEU A 157 11.59 -16.56 6.65
N LEU A 158 11.43 -16.75 5.33
CA LEU A 158 12.56 -16.84 4.40
C LEU A 158 13.33 -15.51 4.32
N ALA A 159 12.62 -14.37 4.37
CA ALA A 159 13.24 -13.07 4.45
C ALA A 159 14.03 -12.89 5.75
N ALA A 160 13.58 -13.44 6.88
CA ALA A 160 14.36 -13.43 8.13
C ALA A 160 15.67 -14.23 8.00
N LEU A 161 15.66 -15.36 7.29
CA LEU A 161 16.88 -16.15 7.03
C LEU A 161 17.90 -15.38 6.17
N SER A 162 17.47 -14.41 5.35
CA SER A 162 18.37 -13.58 4.56
C SER A 162 19.33 -12.73 5.42
N LEU A 163 19.01 -12.50 6.70
CA LEU A 163 19.88 -11.81 7.65
C LEU A 163 21.24 -12.51 7.85
N LEU A 164 21.27 -13.85 7.79
CA LEU A 164 22.50 -14.62 7.91
C LEU A 164 23.49 -14.31 6.78
N VAL A 165 22.97 -13.83 5.65
CA VAL A 165 23.75 -13.55 4.45
C VAL A 165 24.21 -12.12 4.38
N ILE A 166 23.51 -11.19 5.02
CA ILE A 166 24.00 -9.83 5.20
C ILE A 166 25.40 -9.85 5.85
N GLN A 167 25.63 -10.73 6.83
CA GLN A 167 26.93 -10.86 7.47
C GLN A 167 28.04 -11.30 6.50
N ARG A 168 27.73 -12.24 5.59
CA ARG A 168 28.66 -12.71 4.55
C ARG A 168 28.89 -11.63 3.48
N LEU A 169 27.80 -11.01 3.01
CA LEU A 169 27.83 -9.95 2.01
C LEU A 169 28.60 -8.73 2.49
N ARG A 170 28.54 -8.39 3.79
CA ARG A 170 29.26 -7.24 4.35
C ARG A 170 30.76 -7.28 4.06
N ARG A 171 31.36 -8.47 3.93
CA ARG A 171 32.78 -8.63 3.61
C ARG A 171 33.07 -8.67 2.10
N ARG A 172 32.15 -9.22 1.29
CA ARG A 172 32.40 -9.51 -0.14
C ARG A 172 31.78 -8.50 -1.10
N ALA A 173 30.64 -7.94 -0.74
CA ALA A 173 29.85 -7.03 -1.57
C ALA A 173 29.07 -6.07 -0.64
N PRO A 174 29.74 -5.07 -0.05
CA PRO A 174 29.15 -4.22 0.98
C PRO A 174 27.92 -3.45 0.47
N ALA A 175 27.88 -3.03 -0.80
CA ALA A 175 26.70 -2.39 -1.39
C ALA A 175 25.46 -3.30 -1.36
N LEU A 176 25.61 -4.60 -1.67
CA LEU A 176 24.53 -5.58 -1.54
C LEU A 176 24.14 -5.81 -0.08
N ALA A 177 25.11 -5.78 0.85
CA ALA A 177 24.82 -5.86 2.26
C ALA A 177 24.00 -4.66 2.76
N VAL A 178 24.32 -3.43 2.31
CA VAL A 178 23.54 -2.22 2.63
C VAL A 178 22.10 -2.39 2.17
N VAL A 179 21.90 -2.82 0.92
CA VAL A 179 20.56 -3.07 0.37
C VAL A 179 19.83 -4.17 1.13
N GLY A 180 20.52 -5.26 1.48
CA GLY A 180 19.93 -6.34 2.30
C GLY A 180 19.44 -5.84 3.66
N VAL A 181 20.26 -5.04 4.38
CA VAL A 181 19.84 -4.40 5.63
C VAL A 181 18.67 -3.46 5.40
N ALA A 182 18.73 -2.62 4.35
CA ALA A 182 17.67 -1.67 4.04
C ALA A 182 16.34 -2.38 3.75
N VAL A 183 16.33 -3.47 2.97
CA VAL A 183 15.12 -4.25 2.66
C VAL A 183 14.49 -4.82 3.92
N VAL A 184 15.29 -5.47 4.78
CA VAL A 184 14.76 -6.08 6.01
C VAL A 184 14.28 -5.01 6.98
N THR A 185 15.09 -3.98 7.24
CA THR A 185 14.70 -2.91 8.16
C THR A 185 13.52 -2.12 7.63
N TRP A 186 13.36 -1.95 6.31
CA TRP A 186 12.20 -1.27 5.73
C TRP A 186 10.94 -2.08 5.96
N ALA A 187 10.98 -3.39 5.70
CA ALA A 187 9.86 -4.29 5.99
C ALA A 187 9.48 -4.25 7.48
N CYS A 188 10.46 -4.32 8.39
CA CYS A 188 10.22 -4.26 9.83
C CYS A 188 9.67 -2.92 10.31
N LEU A 189 10.25 -1.80 9.85
CA LEU A 189 9.79 -0.46 10.22
C LEU A 189 8.37 -0.21 9.71
N HIS A 190 8.08 -0.62 8.48
CA HIS A 190 6.77 -0.48 7.87
C HIS A 190 5.71 -1.34 8.57
N LEU A 191 6.04 -2.59 8.88
CA LEU A 191 5.18 -3.46 9.67
C LEU A 191 4.91 -2.87 11.06
N ALA A 192 5.94 -2.46 11.79
CA ALA A 192 5.79 -1.87 13.12
C ALA A 192 4.98 -0.57 13.07
N PHE A 193 5.26 0.31 12.10
CA PHE A 193 4.56 1.59 11.97
C PHE A 193 3.07 1.39 11.76
N PHE A 194 2.67 0.56 10.81
CA PHE A 194 1.24 0.33 10.52
C PHE A 194 0.55 -0.58 11.53
N SER A 195 1.30 -1.41 12.28
CA SER A 195 0.75 -2.15 13.42
C SER A 195 0.48 -1.28 14.63
N ILE A 196 1.32 -0.26 14.88
CA ILE A 196 1.25 0.55 16.11
C ILE A 196 0.42 1.81 15.88
N ALA A 197 0.55 2.46 14.73
CA ALA A 197 -0.19 3.66 14.41
C ALA A 197 -1.61 3.31 13.96
N ASP A 198 -2.59 3.80 14.71
CA ASP A 198 -3.99 3.70 14.36
C ASP A 198 -4.32 4.72 13.26
N PHE A 199 -4.43 4.24 12.01
CA PHE A 199 -4.83 5.03 10.85
C PHE A 199 -6.34 4.94 10.57
N GLY A 200 -7.13 4.41 11.50
CA GLY A 200 -8.51 4.03 11.30
C GLY A 200 -8.62 2.64 10.67
N ASP A 201 -9.11 2.57 9.43
CA ASP A 201 -9.38 1.27 8.81
C ASP A 201 -8.10 0.57 8.29
N PRO A 202 -8.01 -0.76 8.40
CA PRO A 202 -6.88 -1.57 7.94
C PRO A 202 -6.93 -1.76 6.42
N TYR A 203 -6.62 -0.71 5.68
CA TYR A 203 -6.64 -0.76 4.23
C TYR A 203 -5.49 -1.60 3.66
N GLY A 204 -5.80 -2.52 2.74
CA GLY A 204 -4.81 -3.39 2.10
C GLY A 204 -3.66 -2.64 1.40
N TRP A 205 -3.89 -1.42 0.93
CA TRP A 205 -2.85 -0.63 0.28
C TRP A 205 -1.71 -0.18 1.20
N TYR A 206 -1.89 -0.28 2.53
CA TYR A 206 -0.82 -0.03 3.49
C TYR A 206 0.17 -1.20 3.52
N VAL A 207 -0.23 -2.42 3.15
CA VAL A 207 0.68 -3.58 3.10
C VAL A 207 1.31 -3.80 1.73
N THR A 208 0.89 -3.08 0.68
CA THR A 208 1.43 -3.20 -0.69
C THR A 208 2.95 -3.06 -0.76
N VAL A 209 3.54 -2.20 0.08
CA VAL A 209 5.00 -1.98 0.13
C VAL A 209 5.76 -3.21 0.65
N LEU A 210 5.10 -4.08 1.43
CA LEU A 210 5.74 -5.25 2.02
C LEU A 210 5.91 -6.39 1.01
N TYR A 211 4.99 -6.60 0.07
CA TYR A 211 5.09 -7.75 -0.87
C TYR A 211 6.40 -7.78 -1.65
N PRO A 212 6.90 -6.67 -2.24
CA PRO A 212 8.18 -6.68 -2.95
C PRO A 212 9.37 -6.99 -2.04
N LEU A 213 9.37 -6.47 -0.81
CA LEU A 213 10.45 -6.68 0.15
C LEU A 213 10.49 -8.12 0.64
N VAL A 214 9.32 -8.65 0.96
CA VAL A 214 9.12 -10.04 1.35
C VAL A 214 9.49 -10.99 0.21
N SER A 215 9.05 -10.69 -1.03
CA SER A 215 9.38 -11.49 -2.22
C SER A 215 10.88 -11.48 -2.52
N LEU A 216 11.53 -10.32 -2.40
CA LEU A 216 12.97 -10.19 -2.58
C LEU A 216 13.73 -10.95 -1.51
N GLY A 217 13.34 -10.79 -0.24
CA GLY A 217 13.93 -11.53 0.89
C GLY A 217 13.76 -13.04 0.76
N ALA A 218 12.59 -13.51 0.33
CA ALA A 218 12.33 -14.92 0.08
C ALA A 218 13.16 -15.46 -1.09
N ALA A 219 13.25 -14.74 -2.21
CA ALA A 219 14.07 -15.13 -3.35
C ALA A 219 15.56 -15.19 -2.99
N VAL A 220 16.05 -14.23 -2.20
CA VAL A 220 17.40 -14.27 -1.61
C VAL A 220 17.56 -15.51 -0.73
N GLY A 221 16.65 -15.75 0.22
CA GLY A 221 16.67 -16.92 1.10
C GLY A 221 16.74 -18.24 0.34
N ILE A 222 15.93 -18.39 -0.70
CA ILE A 222 15.91 -19.59 -1.57
C ILE A 222 17.24 -19.74 -2.31
N ALA A 223 17.77 -18.67 -2.89
CA ALA A 223 19.03 -18.70 -3.64
C ALA A 223 20.24 -19.06 -2.76
N LEU A 224 20.11 -18.94 -1.43
CA LEU A 224 21.15 -19.24 -0.44
C LEU A 224 21.11 -20.66 0.12
N VAL A 225 19.99 -21.36 -0.04
CA VAL A 225 19.84 -22.73 0.45
C VAL A 225 21.01 -23.62 0.01
N PRO A 226 21.46 -23.63 -1.26
CA PRO A 226 22.57 -24.47 -1.69
C PRO A 226 23.86 -24.20 -0.91
N ASP A 227 24.21 -22.92 -0.74
CA ASP A 227 25.45 -22.50 -0.08
C ASP A 227 25.40 -22.87 1.41
N VAL A 228 24.31 -22.53 2.10
CA VAL A 228 24.13 -22.82 3.53
C VAL A 228 24.14 -24.33 3.79
N VAL A 229 23.44 -25.12 2.96
CA VAL A 229 23.43 -26.57 3.09
C VAL A 229 24.81 -27.16 2.79
N SER A 230 25.56 -26.59 1.84
CA SER A 230 26.92 -27.05 1.51
C SER A 230 27.91 -26.82 2.65
N ASP A 231 27.77 -25.72 3.39
CA ASP A 231 28.62 -25.41 4.55
C ASP A 231 28.27 -26.28 5.77
N LEU A 232 26.98 -26.58 5.97
CA LEU A 232 26.50 -27.34 7.12
C LEU A 232 26.59 -28.86 6.94
N VAL A 233 26.57 -29.35 5.70
CA VAL A 233 26.52 -30.78 5.40
C VAL A 233 27.71 -31.18 4.53
N ALA A 234 28.78 -31.63 5.19
CA ALA A 234 30.01 -32.07 4.53
C ALA A 234 29.80 -33.30 3.62
N ASP A 235 28.90 -34.21 4.00
CA ASP A 235 28.64 -35.46 3.28
C ASP A 235 27.83 -35.24 1.99
N PRO A 236 28.38 -35.54 0.78
CA PRO A 236 27.71 -35.26 -0.50
C PRO A 236 26.32 -35.88 -0.69
N PRO A 237 26.06 -37.17 -0.38
CA PRO A 237 24.73 -37.75 -0.50
C PRO A 237 23.74 -37.13 0.49
N ARG A 238 24.13 -36.86 1.74
CA ARG A 238 23.27 -36.15 2.71
C ARG A 238 22.96 -34.73 2.24
N ARG A 239 23.94 -34.01 1.68
CA ARG A 239 23.76 -32.67 1.10
C ARG A 239 22.72 -32.68 -0.02
N ARG A 240 22.80 -33.63 -0.96
CA ARG A 240 21.80 -33.80 -2.04
C ARG A 240 20.40 -34.05 -1.49
N ARG A 241 20.27 -34.89 -0.45
CA ARG A 241 18.98 -35.15 0.21
C ARG A 241 18.41 -33.89 0.86
N VAL A 242 19.21 -33.14 1.61
CA VAL A 242 18.76 -31.89 2.24
C VAL A 242 18.34 -30.87 1.18
N MET A 243 19.14 -30.68 0.12
CA MET A 243 18.76 -29.79 -0.98
C MET A 243 17.47 -30.22 -1.66
N ALA A 244 17.27 -31.52 -1.92
CA ALA A 244 16.05 -32.04 -2.52
C ALA A 244 14.83 -31.82 -1.61
N VAL A 245 14.97 -32.05 -0.30
CA VAL A 245 13.92 -31.81 0.70
C VAL A 245 13.59 -30.33 0.79
N THR A 246 14.59 -29.43 0.82
CA THR A 246 14.34 -27.99 0.87
C THR A 246 13.71 -27.48 -0.43
N ALA A 247 14.15 -27.97 -1.59
CA ALA A 247 13.53 -27.65 -2.87
C ALA A 247 12.08 -28.13 -2.91
N LEU A 248 11.81 -29.37 -2.47
CA LEU A 248 10.46 -29.92 -2.37
C LEU A 248 9.60 -29.11 -1.40
N ALA A 249 10.11 -28.76 -0.22
CA ALA A 249 9.40 -27.91 0.74
C ALA A 249 9.10 -26.52 0.16
N GLY A 250 10.03 -25.93 -0.60
CA GLY A 250 9.80 -24.69 -1.32
C GLY A 250 8.71 -24.82 -2.39
N VAL A 251 8.73 -25.89 -3.19
CA VAL A 251 7.68 -26.20 -4.17
C VAL A 251 6.35 -26.44 -3.49
N LEU A 252 6.31 -27.15 -2.36
CA LEU A 252 5.09 -27.39 -1.59
C LEU A 252 4.55 -26.11 -0.95
N ALA A 253 5.42 -25.20 -0.49
CA ALA A 253 5.01 -23.89 0.01
C ALA A 253 4.42 -23.03 -1.13
N LEU A 254 5.04 -23.04 -2.31
CA LEU A 254 4.50 -22.38 -3.50
C LEU A 254 3.21 -23.06 -4.00
N ALA A 255 3.10 -24.38 -3.92
CA ALA A 255 1.90 -25.12 -4.29
C ALA A 255 0.79 -24.95 -3.25
N ALA A 256 1.12 -24.67 -2.00
CA ALA A 256 0.17 -24.26 -0.99
C ALA A 256 -0.44 -22.89 -1.33
N GLU A 257 0.24 -22.04 -2.10
CA GLU A 257 -0.34 -20.87 -2.79
C GLU A 257 -1.23 -21.24 -3.99
N GLY A 258 -1.38 -22.53 -4.29
CA GLY A 258 -2.23 -23.07 -5.35
C GLY A 258 -3.64 -22.46 -5.40
N PRO A 259 -4.32 -22.19 -4.27
CA PRO A 259 -5.57 -21.43 -4.25
C PRO A 259 -5.48 -20.01 -4.82
N GLN A 260 -4.35 -19.29 -4.69
CA GLN A 260 -4.16 -17.98 -5.34
C GLN A 260 -3.96 -18.13 -6.86
N VAL A 261 -3.14 -19.10 -7.29
CA VAL A 261 -2.95 -19.40 -8.72
C VAL A 261 -4.25 -19.88 -9.36
N TRP A 262 -5.00 -20.72 -8.64
CA TRP A 262 -6.30 -21.24 -9.04
C TRP A 262 -7.35 -20.13 -9.06
N ARG A 263 -7.40 -19.25 -8.05
CA ARG A 263 -8.25 -18.05 -8.09
C ARG A 263 -7.89 -17.16 -9.27
N ALA A 264 -6.60 -16.93 -9.53
CA ALA A 264 -6.16 -16.16 -10.69
C ALA A 264 -6.59 -16.81 -12.01
N ALA A 265 -6.45 -18.14 -12.12
CA ALA A 265 -6.91 -18.90 -13.29
C ALA A 265 -8.43 -18.84 -13.44
N ILE A 266 -9.20 -18.97 -12.35
CA ILE A 266 -10.65 -18.80 -12.34
C ILE A 266 -11.02 -17.39 -12.80
N VAL A 267 -10.38 -16.36 -12.26
CA VAL A 267 -10.63 -14.95 -12.61
C VAL A 267 -10.34 -14.69 -14.09
N ILE A 268 -9.27 -15.27 -14.62
CA ILE A 268 -8.95 -15.18 -16.07
C ILE A 268 -9.99 -15.93 -16.90
N ALA A 269 -10.41 -17.12 -16.49
CA ALA A 269 -11.30 -17.98 -17.26
C ALA A 269 -12.79 -17.57 -17.19
N HIS A 270 -13.24 -17.05 -16.06
CA HIS A 270 -14.66 -16.80 -15.77
C HIS A 270 -14.96 -15.32 -15.49
N GLY A 271 -13.95 -14.45 -15.51
CA GLY A 271 -14.05 -13.10 -14.95
C GLY A 271 -13.95 -13.13 -13.42
N HIS A 272 -13.77 -11.96 -12.82
CA HIS A 272 -13.72 -11.86 -11.36
C HIS A 272 -15.12 -11.61 -10.79
N GLU A 273 -15.41 -12.21 -9.63
CA GLU A 273 -16.66 -12.00 -8.91
C GLU A 273 -16.67 -10.63 -8.22
N ILE A 274 -17.66 -9.79 -8.52
CA ILE A 274 -17.80 -8.45 -7.93
C ILE A 274 -18.00 -8.60 -6.42
N ASP A 275 -16.98 -8.19 -5.66
CA ASP A 275 -17.03 -8.28 -4.21
C ASP A 275 -17.90 -7.17 -3.58
N GLY A 276 -18.01 -7.19 -2.24
CA GLY A 276 -18.78 -6.17 -1.53
C GLY A 276 -18.24 -4.74 -1.74
N TYR A 277 -16.92 -4.59 -1.83
CA TYR A 277 -16.26 -3.30 -2.00
C TYR A 277 -16.49 -2.76 -3.41
N GLU A 278 -16.39 -3.59 -4.43
CA GLU A 278 -16.68 -3.18 -5.79
C GLU A 278 -18.16 -2.92 -6.04
N ARG A 279 -19.07 -3.68 -5.40
CA ARG A 279 -20.50 -3.32 -5.40
C ARG A 279 -20.72 -1.95 -4.78
N LEU A 280 -20.01 -1.64 -3.69
CA LEU A 280 -20.03 -0.32 -3.07
C LEU A 280 -19.49 0.75 -4.02
N GLU A 281 -18.32 0.55 -4.64
CA GLU A 281 -17.74 1.48 -5.63
C GLU A 281 -18.65 1.65 -6.87
N GLY A 282 -19.28 0.56 -7.33
CA GLY A 282 -20.30 0.59 -8.39
C GLY A 282 -21.50 1.44 -7.99
N THR A 283 -21.95 1.34 -6.74
CA THR A 283 -23.02 2.18 -6.18
C THR A 283 -22.60 3.64 -6.11
N ARG A 284 -21.37 3.94 -5.68
CA ARG A 284 -20.82 5.31 -5.65
C ARG A 284 -20.70 5.90 -7.05
N ARG A 285 -20.28 5.11 -8.03
CA ARG A 285 -20.24 5.50 -9.45
C ARG A 285 -21.64 5.77 -9.99
N ALA A 286 -22.61 4.92 -9.68
CA ALA A 286 -24.00 5.12 -10.08
C ALA A 286 -24.61 6.39 -9.44
N ALA A 287 -24.32 6.63 -8.15
CA ALA A 287 -24.72 7.84 -7.45
C ALA A 287 -24.09 9.10 -8.10
N GLY A 288 -22.80 9.07 -8.43
CA GLY A 288 -22.14 10.16 -9.16
C GLY A 288 -22.77 10.46 -10.52
N ARG A 289 -23.03 9.42 -11.33
CA ARG A 289 -23.76 9.56 -12.61
C ARG A 289 -25.18 10.09 -12.44
N TYR A 290 -25.89 9.66 -11.39
CA TYR A 290 -27.22 10.17 -11.10
C TYR A 290 -27.15 11.66 -10.76
N LEU A 291 -26.26 12.05 -9.86
CA LEU A 291 -26.10 13.45 -9.45
C LEU A 291 -25.70 14.33 -10.62
N GLY A 292 -24.76 13.91 -11.46
CA GLY A 292 -24.40 14.64 -12.68
C GLY A 292 -25.56 14.89 -13.65
N ARG A 293 -26.65 14.11 -13.57
CA ARG A 293 -27.89 14.34 -14.35
C ARG A 293 -28.97 15.09 -13.58
N ALA A 294 -28.99 14.95 -12.25
CA ALA A 294 -30.05 15.46 -11.39
C ALA A 294 -29.75 16.83 -10.79
N THR A 295 -28.49 17.29 -10.87
CA THR A 295 -28.05 18.58 -10.30
C THR A 295 -27.72 19.57 -11.41
N THR A 296 -28.01 20.84 -11.18
CA THR A 296 -27.72 21.93 -12.14
C THR A 296 -26.32 22.50 -11.92
N PRO A 297 -25.63 22.97 -12.99
CA PRO A 297 -24.29 23.59 -12.89
C PRO A 297 -24.22 24.63 -11.76
N GLY A 298 -23.27 24.45 -10.83
CA GLY A 298 -23.07 25.32 -9.67
C GLY A 298 -23.84 24.92 -8.40
N GLU A 299 -24.69 23.88 -8.45
CA GLU A 299 -25.25 23.29 -7.23
C GLU A 299 -24.17 22.61 -6.40
N VAL A 300 -24.23 22.86 -5.09
CA VAL A 300 -23.27 22.31 -4.14
C VAL A 300 -23.83 21.03 -3.53
N ILE A 301 -23.18 19.90 -3.82
CA ILE A 301 -23.57 18.61 -3.24
C ILE A 301 -22.85 18.45 -1.90
N ALA A 302 -23.62 18.48 -0.82
CA ALA A 302 -23.13 18.28 0.53
C ALA A 302 -23.18 16.80 0.91
N THR A 303 -22.03 16.22 1.22
CA THR A 303 -21.93 14.86 1.74
C THR A 303 -20.92 14.80 2.88
N CYS A 304 -21.22 13.95 3.87
CA CYS A 304 -20.25 13.54 4.86
C CYS A 304 -19.54 12.28 4.31
N PHE A 305 -18.22 12.32 4.15
CA PHE A 305 -17.34 11.21 3.72
C PHE A 305 -17.20 10.94 2.22
N GLY A 306 -17.09 11.98 1.37
CA GLY A 306 -16.62 11.83 -0.01
C GLY A 306 -17.32 10.71 -0.81
N TRP A 307 -18.60 10.44 -0.53
CA TRP A 307 -19.28 9.23 -1.04
C TRP A 307 -19.37 9.22 -2.57
N ILE A 308 -19.24 10.37 -3.21
CA ILE A 308 -19.34 10.52 -4.66
C ILE A 308 -17.95 10.81 -5.20
N ALA A 309 -17.21 9.75 -5.53
CA ALA A 309 -15.84 9.85 -6.06
C ALA A 309 -15.78 10.05 -7.58
N TYR A 310 -16.94 10.13 -8.28
CA TYR A 310 -17.00 10.11 -9.73
C TYR A 310 -17.88 11.23 -10.30
N GLY A 311 -17.25 12.14 -11.05
CA GLY A 311 -17.83 12.90 -12.17
C GLY A 311 -19.04 13.79 -11.88
N ALA A 312 -18.79 14.99 -11.35
CA ALA A 312 -19.70 16.13 -11.45
C ALA A 312 -18.90 17.36 -11.93
N PRO A 313 -18.45 17.38 -13.20
CA PRO A 313 -17.45 18.35 -13.68
C PRO A 313 -17.90 19.81 -13.55
N GLU A 314 -19.21 20.04 -13.49
CA GLU A 314 -19.82 21.37 -13.39
C GLU A 314 -20.36 21.69 -11.99
N ASN A 315 -20.31 20.73 -11.04
CA ASN A 315 -20.92 20.88 -9.71
C ASN A 315 -19.88 20.68 -8.60
N PRO A 316 -19.56 21.73 -7.82
CA PRO A 316 -18.62 21.62 -6.72
C PRO A 316 -19.20 20.72 -5.62
N ILE A 317 -18.48 19.65 -5.28
CA ILE A 317 -18.79 18.84 -4.10
C ILE A 317 -18.28 19.59 -2.87
N LYS A 318 -19.18 19.98 -1.97
CA LYS A 318 -18.81 20.53 -0.66
C LYS A 318 -18.80 19.40 0.35
N GLU A 319 -17.62 18.95 0.69
CA GLU A 319 -17.44 18.07 1.82
C GLU A 319 -17.80 18.83 3.10
N THR A 320 -18.91 18.46 3.74
CA THR A 320 -19.36 19.10 4.98
C THR A 320 -18.61 18.57 6.20
N CYS A 321 -17.86 17.48 6.04
CA CYS A 321 -16.82 17.08 6.97
C CYS A 321 -15.55 17.90 6.70
N PRO A 322 -14.80 18.33 7.72
CA PRO A 322 -13.64 19.20 7.54
C PRO A 322 -12.49 18.43 6.87
N LEU A 323 -12.41 18.47 5.54
CA LEU A 323 -11.24 18.07 4.78
C LEU A 323 -10.63 19.28 4.06
N SER A 324 -9.42 19.62 4.50
CA SER A 324 -8.36 20.41 3.85
C SER A 324 -8.75 21.60 2.96
N THR A 325 -9.23 22.70 3.54
CA THR A 325 -9.07 24.05 2.93
C THR A 325 -8.78 25.11 3.99
N ARG A 326 -7.87 26.05 3.67
CA ARG A 326 -7.46 27.18 4.55
C ARG A 326 -8.58 28.21 4.79
N LYS A 327 -9.61 28.17 3.94
CA LYS A 327 -10.80 29.02 4.02
C LYS A 327 -12.01 28.11 3.88
N PRO A 328 -13.09 28.31 4.66
CA PRO A 328 -14.34 27.60 4.41
C PRO A 328 -14.73 27.82 2.95
N VAL A 329 -14.91 26.72 2.19
CA VAL A 329 -15.19 26.75 0.74
C VAL A 329 -16.52 27.45 0.41
N ALA A 330 -17.30 27.75 1.44
CA ALA A 330 -18.24 28.85 1.40
C ALA A 330 -18.26 29.51 2.78
N THR A 331 -18.16 30.84 2.84
CA THR A 331 -18.72 31.60 3.96
C THR A 331 -20.12 31.06 4.22
N ASP A 332 -20.44 30.81 5.49
CA ASP A 332 -21.84 30.60 5.88
C ASP A 332 -22.60 31.81 5.37
N LEU A 333 -23.29 31.65 4.22
CA LEU A 333 -23.96 32.73 3.50
C LEU A 333 -25.22 33.07 4.26
N GLY A 334 -25.07 33.51 5.51
CA GLY A 334 -26.12 33.91 6.45
C GLY A 334 -27.40 33.16 6.17
N SER A 335 -27.31 31.82 6.04
CA SER A 335 -28.41 31.09 5.46
C SER A 335 -29.48 31.14 6.54
N ARG A 336 -30.46 32.01 6.30
CA ARG A 336 -31.83 31.76 6.70
C ARG A 336 -32.19 30.43 6.04
N THR A 337 -31.68 29.34 6.59
CA THR A 337 -32.16 28.00 6.34
C THR A 337 -33.58 28.09 6.85
N ARG A 338 -34.51 28.41 5.94
CA ARG A 338 -35.90 28.01 6.11
C ARG A 338 -35.83 26.50 6.12
N VAL A 339 -35.57 25.95 7.31
CA VAL A 339 -35.95 24.59 7.63
C VAL A 339 -37.46 24.61 7.44
N ALA A 340 -37.91 24.22 6.26
CA ALA A 340 -39.32 24.08 5.98
C ALA A 340 -39.83 23.03 6.95
N ARG A 341 -40.43 23.48 8.07
CA ARG A 341 -41.26 22.63 8.92
C ARG A 341 -42.43 22.20 8.04
N PHE A 342 -42.30 21.03 7.42
CA PHE A 342 -43.40 20.37 6.76
C PHE A 342 -44.44 20.00 7.82
N ARG A 343 -45.48 20.83 7.95
CA ARG A 343 -46.73 20.42 8.59
C ARG A 343 -47.36 19.35 7.69
N GLY A 344 -47.58 18.17 8.26
CA GLY A 344 -48.07 17.00 7.56
C GLY A 344 -49.36 17.27 6.79
N ALA A 345 -49.33 17.02 5.49
CA ALA A 345 -50.52 16.79 4.68
C ALA A 345 -50.72 15.27 4.57
N ALA A 346 -51.96 14.84 4.76
CA ALA A 346 -52.39 13.45 4.81
C ALA A 346 -52.05 12.67 3.53
N PRO A 347 -51.82 11.34 3.63
CA PRO A 347 -51.38 10.54 2.49
C PRO A 347 -52.55 10.26 1.53
N SER A 348 -52.52 10.85 0.32
CA SER A 348 -53.36 10.40 -0.79
C SER A 348 -52.78 9.12 -1.40
N ARG A 349 -53.57 8.05 -1.37
CA ARG A 349 -53.26 6.77 -2.03
C ARG A 349 -53.24 6.94 -3.55
N ARG A 350 -52.05 6.99 -4.15
CA ARG A 350 -51.84 6.56 -5.55
C ARG A 350 -50.60 5.67 -5.61
N ARG A 351 -50.80 4.44 -6.07
CA ARG A 351 -49.75 3.48 -6.40
C ARG A 351 -49.00 4.00 -7.62
N HIS A 352 -47.75 4.39 -7.42
CA HIS A 352 -46.74 4.37 -8.48
C HIS A 352 -45.63 3.45 -8.01
N ASP A 353 -45.39 2.38 -8.76
CA ASP A 353 -44.22 1.53 -8.61
C ASP A 353 -42.98 2.37 -8.87
N ARG A 354 -42.17 2.61 -7.85
CA ARG A 354 -40.85 3.24 -7.96
C ARG A 354 -39.82 2.34 -7.29
N ALA A 355 -38.77 2.04 -8.04
CA ALA A 355 -37.63 1.26 -7.58
C ALA A 355 -36.90 1.99 -6.44
N ALA A 356 -36.82 1.33 -5.28
CA ALA A 356 -36.03 1.78 -4.14
C ALA A 356 -34.66 1.10 -4.19
N PHE A 357 -33.58 1.89 -4.17
CA PHE A 357 -32.24 1.35 -3.96
C PHE A 357 -31.98 1.25 -2.45
N SER A 358 -32.00 0.03 -1.94
CA SER A 358 -31.55 -0.32 -0.59
C SER A 358 -30.15 -0.92 -0.71
N ALA A 359 -29.16 -0.26 -0.11
CA ALA A 359 -27.79 -0.77 0.04
C ALA A 359 -27.53 -1.08 1.51
N THR A 360 -28.33 -1.98 2.09
CA THR A 360 -28.02 -2.58 3.40
C THR A 360 -28.34 -4.07 3.33
N GLY A 361 -27.29 -4.88 3.23
CA GLY A 361 -27.38 -6.32 3.45
C GLY A 361 -27.74 -6.64 4.89
N ASP A 362 -28.66 -7.59 5.04
CA ASP A 362 -28.93 -8.43 6.20
C ASP A 362 -28.94 -7.78 7.60
N ARG A 363 -29.98 -6.98 7.91
CA ARG A 363 -30.74 -7.06 9.18
C ARG A 363 -32.17 -6.51 9.00
N PRO A 364 -33.23 -7.23 9.41
CA PRO A 364 -34.58 -6.69 9.44
C PRO A 364 -34.76 -5.80 10.67
N GLY A 365 -34.63 -4.49 10.50
CA GLY A 365 -34.97 -3.53 11.55
C GLY A 365 -34.35 -2.15 11.36
N ARG A 366 -35.18 -1.22 10.87
CA ARG A 366 -34.91 0.22 10.63
C ARG A 366 -34.07 0.57 9.41
N THR A 367 -34.75 0.55 8.27
CA THR A 367 -34.38 1.32 7.07
C THR A 367 -34.60 2.82 7.34
N ILE A 368 -33.54 3.63 7.29
CA ILE A 368 -33.69 5.09 7.18
C ILE A 368 -33.86 5.39 5.70
N VAL A 369 -35.11 5.57 5.28
CA VAL A 369 -35.45 5.95 3.90
C VAL A 369 -35.35 7.48 3.79
N TYR A 370 -34.35 7.97 3.06
CA TYR A 370 -34.37 9.36 2.59
C TYR A 370 -35.35 9.45 1.42
N ARG A 371 -36.56 9.94 1.69
CA ARG A 371 -37.52 10.33 0.64
C ARG A 371 -37.06 11.67 0.06
N PHE A 372 -36.53 11.65 -1.14
CA PHE A 372 -36.53 12.84 -1.99
C PHE A 372 -37.88 12.89 -2.70
N ALA A 373 -38.65 13.95 -2.43
CA ALA A 373 -39.89 14.18 -3.14
C ALA A 373 -39.55 14.69 -4.55
N ASP A 374 -39.93 13.94 -5.57
CA ASP A 374 -39.93 14.42 -6.95
C ASP A 374 -40.92 15.58 -7.08
N ARG A 375 -40.52 16.62 -7.82
CA ARG A 375 -41.38 17.75 -8.22
C ARG A 375 -42.47 17.31 -9.19
#